data_AF-A0A1H9X4D6-F1
#
_entry.id   AF-A0A1H9X4D6-F1
#
_cell.length_a   1.000
_cell.length_b   1.000
_cell.length_c   1.000
_cell.angle_alpha   90.00
_cell.angle_beta   90.00
_cell.angle_gamma   90.00
#
_symmetry.space_group_name_H-M   'P 1'
#
loop_
_entity.id
_entity.type
_entity.pdbx_description
1 polymer ?
#
loop_
_entity_poly.entity_id
_entity_poly.type
_entity_poly.pdbx_seq_one_letter_code
_entity_poly.pdbx_strand_id
1 'polypeptide(L)' 'MIDELPVALECKVKSFEDGILIGEIVNVSADDSVVTDGAVDITKLKPISFDPFGNGYYGVGEKVGNAFKDGAKLK' A
#
# COMPACT_ATOMS: atom_id res chain seq x y z
N MET A 1 11.79 -7.53 9.98
CA MET A 1 10.63 -7.44 9.07
C MET A 1 9.76 -8.66 9.31
N ILE A 2 8.59 -8.76 8.68
CA ILE A 2 7.80 -10.00 8.69
C ILE A 2 8.10 -10.67 7.36
N ASP A 3 8.84 -11.78 7.40
CA ASP A 3 9.42 -12.39 6.20
C ASP A 3 8.35 -12.99 5.28
N GLU A 4 7.17 -13.29 5.82
CA GLU A 4 6.01 -13.79 5.08
C GLU A 4 5.22 -12.70 4.34
N LEU A 5 5.45 -11.42 4.64
CA LEU A 5 4.77 -10.32 3.96
C LEU A 5 5.60 -9.84 2.75
N PRO A 6 5.03 -9.79 1.54
CA PRO A 6 5.79 -9.55 0.31
C PRO A 6 6.17 -8.07 0.10
N VAL A 7 5.75 -7.16 0.98
CA VAL A 7 6.17 -5.75 0.97
C VAL A 7 6.39 -5.27 2.40
N ALA A 8 7.51 -4.58 2.62
CA ALA A 8 7.83 -3.93 3.88
C ALA A 8 8.37 -2.50 3.64
N LEU A 9 7.95 -1.58 4.49
CA LEU A 9 8.51 -0.23 4.57
C LEU A 9 9.46 -0.17 5.76
N GLU A 10 10.72 0.17 5.50
CA GLU A 10 11.70 0.41 6.55
C GLU A 10 11.72 1.90 6.86
N CYS A 11 11.41 2.24 8.11
CA CYS A 11 11.24 3.62 8.53
C CYS A 11 12.21 3.99 9.65
N LYS A 12 12.79 5.19 9.58
CA LYS A 12 13.47 5.83 10.70
C LYS A 12 12.50 6.75 11.43
N VAL A 13 12.44 6.67 12.76
CA VAL A 13 11.57 7.54 13.57
C VAL A 13 11.95 9.00 13.34
N LYS A 14 10.96 9.81 12.95
CA LYS A 14 11.08 11.26 12.74
C LYS A 14 10.48 12.05 13.90
N SER A 15 9.30 11.68 14.37
CA SER A 15 8.66 12.28 15.55
C SER A 15 7.59 11.35 16.15
N PHE A 16 7.18 11.64 17.39
CA PHE A 16 6.05 10.99 18.05
C PHE A 16 5.32 12.00 18.93
N GLU A 17 4.16 12.45 18.47
CA GLU A 17 3.37 13.52 19.09
C GLU A 17 1.89 13.12 19.04
N ASP A 18 1.14 13.36 20.12
CA ASP A 18 -0.30 13.06 20.22
C ASP A 18 -0.72 11.63 19.80
N GLY A 19 0.14 10.65 20.08
CA GLY A 19 -0.10 9.25 19.71
C GLY A 19 0.16 8.92 18.24
N ILE A 20 0.68 9.87 17.45
CA ILE A 20 1.01 9.70 16.04
C ILE A 20 2.53 9.56 15.89
N LEU A 21 2.99 8.38 15.45
CA LEU A 21 4.39 8.13 15.12
C LEU A 21 4.62 8.42 13.64
N ILE A 22 5.51 9.37 13.34
CA ILE A 22 5.92 9.69 11.98
C ILE A 22 7.26 9.00 11.70
N GLY A 23 7.27 8.16 10.67
CA GLY A 23 8.47 7.50 10.14
C GLY A 23 8.88 8.07 8.79
N GLU A 24 10.17 8.36 8.63
CA GLU A 24 10.78 8.61 7.33
C GLU A 24 11.09 7.26 6.66
N ILE A 25 10.53 7.01 5.47
CA ILE A 25 10.83 5.80 4.70
C ILE A 25 12.26 5.90 4.20
N VAL A 26 13.13 5.00 4.67
CA VAL A 26 14.54 4.91 4.25
C VAL A 26 14.79 3.77 3.28
N ASN A 27 13.90 2.76 3.23
CA ASN A 27 13.91 1.70 2.23
C ASN A 27 12.50 1.13 2.00
N VAL A 28 12.30 0.54 0.83
CA VAL A 28 11.13 -0.28 0.48
C VAL A 28 11.64 -1.63 0.02
N SER A 29 11.26 -2.69 0.73
CA SER A 29 11.52 -4.07 0.32
C SER A 29 10.25 -4.64 -0.29
N ALA A 30 10.37 -5.27 -1.45
CA ALA A 30 9.28 -5.98 -2.10
C ALA A 30 9.82 -7.28 -2.68
N ASP A 31 9.06 -8.36 -2.51
CA ASP A 31 9.33 -9.64 -3.14
C ASP A 31 9.07 -9.55 -4.65
N ASP A 32 9.93 -10.16 -5.46
CA ASP A 32 9.80 -10.12 -6.93
C ASP A 32 8.45 -10.66 -7.42
N SER A 33 7.81 -11.56 -6.66
CA SER A 33 6.49 -12.10 -7.00
C SER A 33 5.38 -11.05 -7.05
N VAL A 34 5.54 -9.93 -6.35
CA VAL A 34 4.56 -8.82 -6.32
C VAL A 34 5.00 -7.61 -7.12
N VAL A 35 6.12 -7.68 -7.84
CA VAL A 35 6.62 -6.58 -8.68
C VAL A 35 6.23 -6.83 -10.15
N THR A 36 5.79 -5.77 -10.82
CA THR A 36 5.55 -5.72 -12.26
C THR A 36 6.12 -4.40 -12.78
N ASP A 37 6.95 -4.46 -13.83
CA ASP A 37 7.58 -3.28 -14.45
C ASP A 37 8.33 -2.35 -13.47
N GLY A 38 8.98 -2.94 -12.47
CA GLY A 38 9.75 -2.21 -11.45
C GLY A 38 8.91 -1.52 -10.37
N ALA A 39 7.60 -1.76 -10.34
CA ALA A 39 6.69 -1.24 -9.32
C ALA A 39 5.90 -2.36 -8.64
N VAL A 40 5.47 -2.11 -7.41
CA VAL A 40 4.57 -3.02 -6.68
C VAL A 40 3.23 -3.11 -7.43
N ASP A 41 2.86 -4.32 -7.80
CA ASP A 41 1.58 -4.66 -8.40
C ASP A 41 0.56 -4.95 -7.29
N ILE A 42 -0.36 -4.00 -7.09
CA ILE A 42 -1.38 -4.08 -6.04
C ILE A 42 -2.26 -5.33 -6.15
N THR A 43 -2.45 -5.84 -7.37
CA THR A 43 -3.29 -7.03 -7.63
C THR A 43 -2.59 -8.33 -7.26
N LYS A 44 -1.25 -8.34 -7.29
CA LYS A 44 -0.42 -9.46 -6.80
C LYS A 44 -0.18 -9.36 -5.29
N LEU A 45 0.03 -8.14 -4.77
CA LEU A 45 0.19 -7.87 -3.34
C LEU A 45 -1.04 -8.30 -2.52
N LYS A 46 -2.25 -8.18 -3.09
CA LYS A 46 -3.52 -8.53 -2.43
C LYS A 46 -3.65 -7.99 -1.00
N PRO A 47 -3.45 -6.68 -0.77
CA PRO A 47 -3.59 -6.13 0.56
C PRO A 47 -5.05 -6.22 1.03
N ILE A 48 -5.22 -6.19 2.35
CA ILE A 48 -6.53 -6.17 3.00
C ILE A 48 -6.82 -4.78 3.55
N SER A 49 -8.11 -4.45 3.62
CA SER A 49 -8.64 -3.27 4.29
C SER A 49 -9.48 -3.70 5.48
N PHE A 50 -9.34 -2.98 6.59
CA PHE A 50 -10.17 -3.15 7.77
C PHE A 50 -11.37 -2.19 7.71
N ASP A 51 -12.57 -2.73 7.88
CA ASP A 51 -13.80 -1.96 8.01
C ASP A 51 -14.13 -1.74 9.51
N PRO A 52 -13.97 -0.52 10.04
CA PRO A 52 -14.23 -0.24 11.44
C PRO A 52 -15.71 -0.25 11.82
N PHE A 53 -16.64 -0.24 10.85
CA PHE A 53 -18.07 -0.22 11.14
C PHE A 53 -18.63 -1.64 11.27
N GLY A 54 -18.24 -2.53 10.36
CA GLY A 54 -18.63 -3.94 10.36
C GLY A 54 -17.65 -4.88 11.06
N ASN A 55 -16.47 -4.39 11.47
CA ASN A 55 -15.35 -5.20 11.97
C ASN A 55 -14.92 -6.31 10.99
N GLY A 56 -15.02 -6.05 9.68
CA GLY A 56 -14.66 -7.00 8.62
C GLY A 56 -13.28 -6.73 8.02
N TYR A 57 -12.70 -7.75 7.37
CA TYR A 57 -11.54 -7.59 6.49
C TYR A 57 -11.95 -7.86 5.05
N TYR A 58 -11.52 -6.97 4.16
CA TYR A 58 -11.86 -7.02 2.73
C TYR A 58 -10.59 -6.97 1.90
N GLY A 59 -10.53 -7.78 0.84
CA GLY A 59 -9.44 -7.70 -0.14
C GLY A 59 -9.62 -6.51 -1.08
N VAL A 60 -8.52 -5.93 -1.55
CA VAL A 60 -8.55 -4.95 -2.65
C VAL A 60 -8.99 -5.64 -3.94
N GLY A 61 -9.98 -5.04 -4.62
CA GLY A 61 -10.55 -5.54 -5.87
C GLY A 61 -9.73 -5.18 -7.12
N GLU A 62 -10.38 -5.29 -8.28
CA GLU A 62 -9.75 -4.97 -9.57
C GLU A 62 -9.55 -3.46 -9.78
N LYS A 63 -8.69 -3.11 -10.74
CA LYS A 63 -8.46 -1.72 -11.13
C LYS A 63 -9.72 -1.18 -11.84
N VAL A 64 -10.33 -0.15 -11.26
CA VAL A 64 -11.56 0.46 -11.79
C VAL A 64 -11.35 1.72 -12.64
N GLY A 65 -10.10 2.18 -12.80
CA GLY A 65 -9.80 3.38 -13.57
C GLY A 65 -8.33 3.81 -13.48
N ASN A 66 -8.01 4.91 -14.16
CA ASN A 66 -6.69 5.52 -14.21
C ASN A 66 -6.72 6.92 -13.58
N ALA A 67 -6.13 7.03 -12.39
CA ALA A 67 -5.89 8.32 -11.74
C ALA A 67 -5.13 9.27 -12.68
N PHE A 68 -5.46 10.56 -12.63
CA PHE A 68 -4.87 11.62 -13.46
C PHE A 68 -5.01 11.46 -14.99
N LYS A 69 -5.85 10.52 -15.46
CA LYS A 69 -6.07 10.28 -16.89
C LYS A 69 -7.55 10.26 -17.27
N ASP A 70 -8.37 9.43 -16.61
CA ASP A 70 -9.74 9.21 -17.09
C ASP A 70 -10.63 10.44 -16.97
N GLY A 71 -10.44 11.27 -15.93
CA GLY A 71 -11.16 12.53 -15.78
C GLY A 71 -10.88 13.55 -16.90
N ALA A 72 -9.76 13.44 -17.62
CA ALA A 72 -9.47 14.31 -18.75
C ALA A 72 -10.42 14.12 -19.94
N LYS A 73 -11.11 12.97 -20.02
CA LYS A 73 -12.12 12.67 -21.05
C LYS A 73 -13.45 13.40 -20.82
N LEU A 74 -13.65 13.98 -19.65
CA LEU A 74 -14.87 14.69 -19.25
C LEU A 74 -14.75 16.21 -19.46
N LYS A 75 -13.70 16.67 -20.12
CA LYS A 75 -13.49 18.08 -20.49
C LYS A 75 -13.93 18.37 -21.91
#